data_AF-A0A1H1LTF4-F1
#
_entry.id   AF-A0A1H1LTF4-F1
#
_cell.length_a   1.000
_cell.length_b   1.000
_cell.length_c   1.000
_cell.angle_alpha   90.00
_cell.angle_beta   90.00
_cell.angle_gamma   90.00
#
_symmetry.space_group_name_H-M   'P 1'
#
loop_
_entity.id
_entity.type
_entity.pdbx_description
1 polymer ?
#
loop_
_entity_poly.entity_id
_entity_poly.type
_entity_poly.pdbx_seq_one_letter_code
_entity_poly.pdbx_strand_id
1 'polypeptide(L)' 'MSIKEIQAFSELAKTDPSLGEKLKACEKVREMIGLAREAGFTIIEDALYPPNEPQFSEEQLSAKLVKALLRA' A
#
# COMPACT_ATOMS: atom_id res chain seq x y z
N MET A 1 -6.88 13.34 -2.77
CA MET A 1 -7.02 12.43 -3.93
C MET A 1 -7.23 11.04 -3.38
N SER A 2 -8.18 10.34 -3.98
CA SER A 2 -9.09 9.45 -3.28
C SER A 2 -8.46 8.16 -2.81
N ILE A 3 -8.84 7.70 -1.61
CA ILE A 3 -8.69 6.34 -1.10
C ILE A 3 -8.91 5.25 -2.18
N LYS A 4 -9.74 5.55 -3.18
CA LYS A 4 -9.93 4.77 -4.42
C LYS A 4 -8.64 4.36 -5.14
N GLU A 5 -7.64 5.25 -5.25
CA GLU A 5 -6.34 4.93 -5.87
C GLU A 5 -5.57 3.90 -5.03
N ILE A 6 -5.63 4.03 -3.71
CA ILE A 6 -4.99 3.13 -2.76
C ILE A 6 -5.68 1.76 -2.79
N GLN A 7 -7.01 1.75 -2.85
CA GLN A 7 -7.80 0.53 -3.05
C GLN A 7 -7.46 -0.15 -4.38
N ALA A 8 -7.47 0.59 -5.49
CA ALA A 8 -7.18 0.04 -6.79
C ALA A 8 -5.76 -0.54 -6.87
N PHE A 9 -4.78 0.14 -6.28
CA PHE A 9 -3.42 -0.40 -6.16
C PHE A 9 -3.36 -1.65 -5.28
N SER A 10 -4.06 -1.65 -4.15
CA SER A 10 -4.16 -2.82 -3.26
C SER A 10 -4.79 -4.01 -3.98
N GLU A 11 -5.89 -3.82 -4.71
CA GLU A 11 -6.54 -4.86 -5.51
C GLU A 11 -5.66 -5.35 -6.66
N LEU A 12 -4.94 -4.44 -7.32
CA LEU A 12 -3.99 -4.81 -8.36
C LEU A 12 -2.86 -5.66 -7.78
N ALA A 13 -2.31 -5.31 -6.61
CA ALA A 13 -1.27 -6.08 -5.95
C ALA A 13 -1.75 -7.46 -5.44
N LYS A 14 -3.07 -7.68 -5.29
CA LYS A 14 -3.64 -9.01 -5.02
C LYS A 14 -3.74 -9.86 -6.29
N THR A 15 -4.05 -9.21 -7.41
CA THR A 15 -4.30 -9.88 -8.69
C THR A 15 -3.01 -10.11 -9.48
N ASP A 16 -2.05 -9.20 -9.35
CA ASP A 16 -0.73 -9.27 -9.96
C ASP A 16 0.30 -9.77 -8.93
N PRO A 17 0.75 -11.04 -9.04
CA PRO A 17 1.69 -11.61 -8.09
C PRO A 17 3.06 -10.92 -8.12
N SER A 18 3.52 -10.43 -9.28
CA SER A 18 4.78 -9.70 -9.38
C SER A 18 4.73 -8.35 -8.65
N LEU A 19 3.61 -7.65 -8.71
CA LEU A 19 3.37 -6.43 -7.95
C LEU A 19 3.22 -6.73 -6.45
N GLY A 20 2.50 -7.81 -6.10
CA GLY A 20 2.33 -8.27 -4.73
C GLY A 20 3.67 -8.63 -4.05
N GLU A 21 4.58 -9.31 -4.77
CA GLU A 21 5.92 -9.60 -4.27
C GLU A 21 6.74 -8.33 -4.03
N LYS A 22 6.70 -7.36 -4.96
CA LYS A 22 7.37 -6.06 -4.79
C LYS A 22 6.81 -5.27 -3.62
N LEU A 23 5.48 -5.24 -3.48
CA LEU A 23 4.79 -4.59 -2.37
C LEU A 23 5.20 -5.20 -1.02
N LYS A 24 5.28 -6.52 -0.96
CA LYS A 24 5.68 -7.25 0.23
C LYS A 24 7.18 -7.11 0.54
N ALA A 25 8.00 -6.86 -0.47
CA ALA A 25 9.41 -6.52 -0.31
C ALA A 25 9.62 -5.08 0.20
N CYS A 26 8.65 -4.18 0.04
CA CYS A 26 8.74 -2.83 0.57
C CYS A 26 8.79 -2.85 2.11
N GLU A 27 9.82 -2.21 2.68
CA GLU A 27 9.96 -2.10 4.13
C GLU A 27 9.53 -0.73 4.67
N LYS A 28 9.41 0.27 3.78
CA LYS A 28 9.09 1.67 4.10
C LYS A 28 7.92 2.16 3.28
N VAL A 29 7.09 3.02 3.90
CA VAL A 29 5.90 3.61 3.25
C VAL A 29 6.29 4.38 1.98
N ARG A 30 7.42 5.11 1.99
CA ARG A 30 7.94 5.80 0.80
C ARG A 30 8.26 4.88 -0.37
N GLU A 31 8.74 3.66 -0.11
CA GLU A 31 9.02 2.68 -1.17
C GLU A 31 7.73 2.13 -1.76
N MET A 32 6.75 1.84 -0.91
CA MET A 32 5.41 1.45 -1.35
C MET A 32 4.76 2.55 -2.21
N ILE A 33 4.84 3.81 -1.79
CA ILE A 33 4.31 4.96 -2.55
C ILE A 33 5.06 5.10 -3.88
N GLY A 34 6.38 4.93 -3.89
CA GLY A 34 7.18 4.90 -5.10
C GLY A 34 6.71 3.81 -6.08
N LEU A 35 6.54 2.58 -5.57
CA LEU A 35 6.05 1.46 -6.35
C LEU A 35 4.65 1.70 -6.93
N ALA A 36 3.75 2.25 -6.13
CA ALA A 36 2.41 2.62 -6.60
C ALA A 36 2.47 3.67 -7.71
N ARG A 37 3.36 4.66 -7.57
CA ARG A 37 3.57 5.70 -8.59
C ARG A 37 4.14 5.13 -9.89
N GLU A 38 5.04 4.15 -9.81
CA GLU A 38 5.52 3.43 -11.00
C GLU A 38 4.41 2.62 -11.68
N ALA A 39 3.49 2.07 -10.91
CA ALA A 39 2.29 1.41 -11.42
C ALA A 39 1.20 2.39 -11.92
N GLY A 40 1.44 3.70 -11.84
CA GLY A 40 0.50 4.74 -12.30
C GLY A 40 -0.48 5.25 -11.26
N PHE A 41 -0.36 4.83 -9.99
CA PHE A 41 -1.23 5.23 -8.89
C PHE A 41 -0.60 6.33 -8.04
N THR A 42 -1.39 7.31 -7.63
CA THR A 42 -0.93 8.40 -6.77
C THR A 42 -1.40 8.19 -5.33
N ILE A 43 -0.56 7.53 -4.53
CA ILE A 43 -0.81 7.35 -3.09
C ILE A 43 -0.27 8.55 -2.31
N ILE A 44 -1.12 9.12 -1.46
CA ILE A 44 -0.73 10.18 -0.51
C ILE A 44 -0.50 9.52 0.85
N GLU A 45 0.69 9.73 1.42
CA GLU A 45 1.09 9.18 2.71
C GLU A 45 0.06 9.49 3.82
N ASP A 46 -0.44 10.72 3.88
CA ASP A 46 -1.47 11.18 4.83
C ASP A 46 -2.76 10.34 4.77
N ALA A 47 -3.15 9.86 3.59
CA ALA A 47 -4.37 9.07 3.40
C ALA A 47 -4.24 7.61 3.87
N LEU A 48 -3.03 7.16 4.22
CA LEU A 48 -2.77 5.83 4.75
C LEU A 48 -2.92 5.74 6.27
N TYR A 49 -3.05 6.88 6.93
CA TYR A 49 -3.14 6.98 8.39
C TYR A 49 -4.58 7.32 8.84
N PRO A 50 -4.90 7.08 10.13
CA PRO A 50 -6.16 7.50 10.73
C PRO A 50 -6.45 8.98 10.46
N PRO A 51 -7.71 9.36 10.19
CA PRO A 51 -8.94 8.60 10.41
C PRO A 51 -9.36 7.67 9.25
N ASN A 52 -8.56 7.53 8.20
CA ASN A 52 -8.92 6.68 7.06
C ASN A 52 -8.77 5.20 7.40
N GLU A 53 -9.68 4.37 6.88
CA GLU A 53 -9.56 2.92 7.02
C GLU A 53 -8.35 2.38 6.25
N PRO A 54 -7.68 1.33 6.76
CA PRO A 54 -6.60 0.68 6.05
C PRO A 54 -7.09 -0.02 4.79
N GLN A 55 -6.44 0.25 3.66
CA GLN A 55 -6.82 -0.32 2.34
C GLN A 55 -6.01 -1.58 1.98
N PHE A 56 -4.97 -1.88 2.74
CA PHE A 56 -4.10 -3.03 2.55
C PHE A 56 -4.37 -4.08 3.63
N SER A 57 -4.24 -5.34 3.26
CA SER A 57 -4.31 -6.46 4.20
C SER A 57 -2.92 -6.81 4.74
N GLU A 58 -2.84 -7.39 5.95
CA GLU A 58 -1.57 -7.77 6.58
C GLU A 58 -0.72 -8.71 5.71
N GLU A 59 -1.38 -9.58 4.95
CA GLU A 59 -0.75 -10.55 4.04
C GLU A 59 -0.04 -9.91 2.84
N GLN A 60 -0.46 -8.70 2.44
CA GLN A 60 0.08 -7.95 1.30
C GLN A 60 1.30 -7.12 1.67
N LEU A 61 1.43 -6.76 2.95
CA LEU A 61 2.46 -5.87 3.44
C LEU A 61 3.57 -6.64 4.15
N SER A 62 4.76 -6.03 4.22
CA SER A 62 5.83 -6.53 5.09
C SER A 62 5.48 -6.31 6.57
N ALA A 63 6.07 -7.08 7.47
CA ALA A 63 5.85 -6.91 8.91
C ALA A 63 6.13 -5.47 9.42
N LYS A 64 7.06 -4.75 8.77
CA LYS A 64 7.35 -3.34 9.06
C LYS A 64 6.23 -2.41 8.61
N LEU A 65 5.70 -2.61 7.39
CA LEU A 65 4.59 -1.83 6.86
C LEU A 65 3.28 -2.11 7.60
N VAL A 66 3.00 -3.37 7.95
CA VAL A 66 1.87 -3.74 8.82
C VAL A 66 1.96 -2.97 10.14
N LYS A 67 3.14 -2.96 10.77
CA LYS A 67 3.36 -2.21 12.01
C LYS A 67 3.19 -0.69 11.85
N ALA A 68 3.50 -0.14 10.67
CA ALA A 68 3.44 1.28 10.40
C ALA A 68 2.03 1.77 9.99
N LEU A 69 1.28 0.94 9.25
CA LEU A 69 0.02 1.32 8.61
C LEU A 69 -1.22 0.68 9.27
N LEU A 70 -1.08 -0.52 9.85
CA LEU A 70 -2.20 -1.31 10.38
C LEU A 70 -2.25 -1.38 11.91
N ARG A 71 -1.21 -0.90 12.62
CA ARG A 71 -1.23 -0.77 14.09
C ARG A 71 -1.66 0.63 14.55
N ALA A 72 -2.71 1.16 13.94
CA ALA A 72 -3.49 2.24 14.54
C ALA A 72 -4.39 1.67 15.64
#